data_AF-A0A6M6BLG2-F1
#
_entry.id   AF-A0A6M6BLG2-F1
#
_cell.length_a   1.000
_cell.length_b   1.000
_cell.length_c   1.000
_cell.angle_alpha   90.00
_cell.angle_beta   90.00
_cell.angle_gamma   90.00
#
_symmetry.space_group_name_H-M   'P 1'
#
loop_
_entity.id
_entity.type
_entity.pdbx_description
1 polymer ?
#
loop_
_entity_poly.entity_id
_entity_poly.type
_entity_poly.pdbx_seq_one_letter_code
_entity_poly.pdbx_strand_id
1 'polypeptide(L)'
;MLTRIQTALIQFETSHNIRILYACESGSRAWGFPSPDSDYDVRFLYVHPAEWYLTLDEGPDTLNFPVDDELDLAGWELRKALKLLHSSNAAVFEWLQSPVVATVSAGR
;
A
#
# COMPACT_ATOMS: atom_id res chain seq x y z
N MET A 1 -17.09 -1.57 -3.27
CA MET A 1 -15.78 -0.91 -3.20
C MET A 1 -14.65 -1.85 -2.80
N LEU A 2 -14.73 -2.56 -1.66
CA LEU A 2 -13.68 -3.51 -1.23
C LEU A 2 -13.23 -4.51 -2.32
N THR A 3 -14.18 -5.07 -3.08
CA THR A 3 -13.87 -5.96 -4.21
C THR A 3 -13.08 -5.27 -5.34
N ARG A 4 -13.34 -3.98 -5.59
CA ARG A 4 -12.59 -3.18 -6.59
C ARG A 4 -11.17 -2.93 -6.10
N ILE A 5 -11.00 -2.56 -4.83
CA ILE A 5 -9.68 -2.39 -4.19
C ILE A 5 -8.88 -3.69 -4.25
N GLN A 6 -9.48 -4.82 -3.86
CA GLN A 6 -8.82 -6.13 -3.93
C GLN A 6 -8.41 -6.49 -5.35
N THR A 7 -9.28 -6.25 -6.34
CA THR A 7 -8.97 -6.52 -7.75
C THR A 7 -7.79 -5.66 -8.22
N ALA A 8 -7.79 -4.37 -7.89
CA ALA A 8 -6.72 -3.45 -8.23
C ALA A 8 -5.40 -3.86 -7.57
N LEU A 9 -5.41 -4.23 -6.28
CA LEU A 9 -4.22 -4.71 -5.56
C LEU A 9 -3.64 -5.99 -6.19
N ILE A 10 -4.48 -6.96 -6.57
CA ILE A 10 -4.02 -8.21 -7.23
C ILE A 10 -3.40 -7.91 -8.60
N GLN A 11 -4.04 -7.05 -9.40
CA GLN A 11 -3.50 -6.61 -10.68
C GLN A 11 -2.17 -5.88 -10.50
N PHE A 12 -2.09 -5.03 -9.48
CA PHE A 12 -0.91 -4.25 -9.16
C PHE A 12 0.26 -5.14 -8.73
N GLU A 13 0.00 -6.10 -7.84
CA GLU A 13 0.95 -7.11 -7.37
C GLU A 13 1.56 -7.88 -8.55
N THR A 14 0.71 -8.35 -9.45
CA THR A 14 1.12 -9.09 -10.66
C THR A 14 1.93 -8.21 -11.62
N SER A 15 1.48 -6.99 -11.88
CA SER A 15 2.09 -6.09 -12.86
C SER A 15 3.48 -5.59 -12.43
N HIS A 16 3.71 -5.44 -11.12
CA HIS A 16 4.98 -4.97 -10.58
C HIS A 16 5.90 -6.12 -10.14
N ASN A 17 5.44 -7.38 -10.23
CA ASN A 17 6.14 -8.54 -9.71
C ASN A 17 6.61 -8.32 -8.27
N ILE A 18 5.66 -7.94 -7.41
CA ILE A 18 5.85 -7.74 -5.97
C ILE A 18 4.91 -8.67 -5.23
N ARG A 19 5.00 -8.67 -3.90
CA ARG A 19 4.00 -9.29 -3.03
C ARG A 19 3.52 -8.26 -2.02
N ILE A 20 2.20 -8.02 -1.97
CA ILE A 20 1.60 -7.12 -1.00
C ILE A 20 1.40 -7.88 0.32
N LEU A 21 1.96 -7.36 1.40
CA LEU A 21 1.90 -7.95 2.74
C LEU A 21 0.76 -7.38 3.58
N TYR A 22 0.42 -6.12 3.33
CA TYR A 22 -0.57 -5.37 4.10
C TYR A 22 -1.16 -4.28 3.20
N ALA A 23 -2.46 -4.04 3.31
CA ALA A 23 -3.12 -2.91 2.67
C ALA A 23 -4.22 -2.36 3.59
N CYS A 24 -4.38 -1.05 3.62
CA CYS A 24 -5.39 -0.36 4.41
C CYS A 24 -5.92 0.88 3.69
N GLU A 25 -7.10 1.34 4.11
CA GLU A 25 -7.57 2.68 3.75
C GLU A 25 -6.83 3.72 4.63
N SER A 26 -6.41 4.84 4.05
CA SER A 26 -5.83 6.00 4.73
C SER A 26 -6.69 7.23 4.40
N GLY A 27 -6.42 8.36 5.05
CA GLY A 27 -7.13 9.61 4.72
C GLY A 27 -8.49 9.78 5.40
N SER A 28 -9.22 10.82 4.99
CA SER A 28 -10.40 11.34 5.71
C SER A 28 -11.51 10.30 5.90
N ARG A 29 -11.62 9.34 4.98
CA ARG A 29 -12.58 8.24 5.03
C ARG A 29 -12.26 7.23 6.14
N ALA A 30 -10.98 6.92 6.37
CA ALA A 30 -10.52 6.05 7.44
C ALA A 30 -10.79 6.66 8.84
N TRP A 31 -10.92 7.99 8.92
CA TRP A 31 -11.10 8.74 10.16
C TRP A 31 -12.48 9.38 10.33
N GLY A 32 -13.47 9.02 9.49
CA GLY A 32 -14.88 9.43 9.69
C GLY A 32 -15.24 10.84 9.22
N PHE A 33 -14.41 11.47 8.40
CA PHE A 33 -14.68 12.77 7.75
C PHE A 33 -14.80 12.69 6.21
N PRO A 34 -15.48 11.70 5.61
CA PRO A 34 -15.60 11.64 4.15
C PRO A 34 -16.51 12.76 3.65
N SER A 35 -16.04 13.55 2.69
CA SER A 35 -16.93 14.32 1.82
C SER A 35 -17.46 13.42 0.69
N PRO A 36 -18.57 13.78 0.02
CA PRO A 36 -19.11 13.01 -1.11
C PRO A 36 -18.09 12.78 -2.23
N ASP A 37 -17.12 13.69 -2.39
CA ASP A 37 -16.07 13.66 -3.40
C ASP A 37 -14.75 13.06 -2.89
N SER A 38 -14.73 12.44 -1.72
CA SER A 38 -13.49 11.85 -1.16
C SER A 38 -13.12 10.55 -1.88
N ASP A 39 -11.92 10.56 -2.45
CA ASP A 39 -11.22 9.43 -3.03
C ASP A 39 -10.88 8.35 -1.98
N TYR A 40 -10.65 7.13 -2.48
CA TYR A 40 -10.19 5.99 -1.70
C TYR A 40 -8.67 5.95 -1.75
N ASP A 41 -8.05 6.54 -0.73
CA ASP A 41 -6.62 6.41 -0.47
C ASP A 41 -6.32 5.03 0.10
N VAL A 42 -5.75 4.15 -0.71
CA VAL A 42 -5.31 2.83 -0.25
C VAL A 42 -3.80 2.82 -0.14
N ARG A 43 -3.33 2.45 1.06
CA ARG A 43 -1.91 2.38 1.38
C ARG A 43 -1.49 0.96 1.63
N PHE A 44 -0.33 0.55 1.10
CA PHE A 44 0.10 -0.83 1.20
C PHE A 44 1.60 -1.00 1.47
N LEU A 45 1.94 -2.12 2.09
CA LEU A 45 3.32 -2.56 2.29
C LEU A 45 3.59 -3.76 1.41
N TYR A 46 4.74 -3.75 0.74
CA TYR A 46 5.10 -4.82 -0.19
C TYR A 46 6.56 -5.25 -0.06
N VAL A 47 6.87 -6.41 -0.66
CA VAL A 47 8.22 -6.91 -0.85
C VAL A 47 8.44 -7.31 -2.30
N HIS A 48 9.70 -7.25 -2.74
CA HIS A 48 10.12 -7.78 -4.03
C HIS A 48 10.53 -9.27 -3.93
N PRO A 49 10.72 -9.95 -5.07
CA PRO A 49 11.47 -11.19 -5.14
C PRO A 49 12.91 -11.03 -4.63
N ALA A 50 13.52 -12.13 -4.20
CA ALA A 50 14.86 -12.12 -3.58
C ALA A 50 15.91 -11.48 -4.50
N GLU A 51 15.82 -11.71 -5.81
CA GLU A 51 16.75 -11.24 -6.83
C GLU A 51 16.84 -9.71 -6.87
N TRP A 52 15.75 -9.01 -6.58
CA TRP A 52 15.74 -7.55 -6.55
C TRP A 52 16.65 -7.01 -5.44
N TYR A 53 16.69 -7.69 -4.28
CA TYR A 53 17.56 -7.35 -3.17
C TYR A 53 19.02 -7.77 -3.38
N LEU A 54 19.28 -8.70 -4.31
CA LEU A 54 20.62 -9.20 -4.65
C LEU A 54 21.25 -8.40 -5.80
N THR A 55 21.02 -7.09 -5.80
CA THR A 55 21.62 -6.13 -6.73
C THR A 55 22.49 -5.14 -5.96
N LEU A 56 23.45 -4.50 -6.63
CA LEU A 56 24.33 -3.50 -5.98
C LEU A 56 23.60 -2.17 -5.74
N ASP A 57 22.69 -1.81 -6.64
CA ASP A 57 21.95 -0.56 -6.60
C ASP A 57 20.62 -0.76 -5.86
N GLU A 58 20.23 0.19 -5.02
CA GLU A 58 18.89 0.19 -4.43
C GLU A 58 17.87 0.57 -5.52
N GLY A 59 16.87 -0.29 -5.70
CA GLY A 59 15.72 0.04 -6.55
C GLY A 59 14.75 1.00 -5.85
N PRO A 60 13.76 1.53 -6.60
CA PRO A 60 12.73 2.40 -6.03
C PRO A 60 11.94 1.68 -4.94
N ASP A 61 11.77 2.35 -3.80
CA ASP A 61 11.13 1.79 -2.60
C ASP A 61 9.71 2.32 -2.36
N THR A 62 9.19 3.09 -3.32
CA THR A 62 7.88 3.75 -3.28
C THR A 62 7.18 3.57 -4.61
N LEU A 63 5.93 3.13 -4.55
CA LEU A 63 5.07 2.98 -5.71
C LEU A 63 3.84 3.86 -5.53
N ASN A 64 3.50 4.66 -6.53
CA ASN A 64 2.28 5.46 -6.58
C ASN A 64 1.53 5.10 -7.85
N PHE A 65 0.25 4.78 -7.71
CA PHE A 65 -0.60 4.31 -8.79
C PHE A 65 -2.03 4.84 -8.61
N PRO A 66 -2.30 6.04 -9.15
CA PRO A 66 -3.65 6.53 -9.25
C PRO A 66 -4.39 5.69 -10.29
N VAL A 67 -5.37 4.90 -9.86
CA VAL A 67 -6.18 4.05 -10.73
C VAL A 67 -7.13 4.91 -11.56
N ASP A 68 -7.79 5.85 -10.89
CA ASP A 68 -8.72 6.84 -11.43
C ASP A 68 -8.98 7.92 -10.38
N ASP A 69 -9.89 8.85 -10.68
CA ASP A 69 -10.24 9.98 -9.80
C ASP A 69 -10.84 9.55 -8.44
N GLU A 70 -11.24 8.29 -8.28
CA GLU A 70 -11.82 7.77 -7.03
C GLU A 70 -10.90 6.83 -6.25
N LEU A 71 -9.82 6.31 -6.83
CA LEU A 71 -8.98 5.28 -6.21
C LEU A 71 -7.49 5.54 -6.43
N ASP A 72 -6.79 5.84 -5.34
CA ASP A 72 -5.34 6.03 -5.32
C ASP A 72 -4.66 4.92 -4.53
N LEU A 73 -3.72 4.22 -5.17
CA LEU A 73 -2.90 3.21 -4.51
C LEU A 73 -1.49 3.76 -4.31
N ALA A 74 -1.01 3.79 -3.07
CA ALA A 74 0.38 4.13 -2.79
C ALA A 74 1.00 3.13 -1.82
N GLY A 75 2.25 2.72 -2.06
CA GLY A 75 2.87 1.70 -1.26
C GLY A 75 4.35 1.89 -1.02
N TRP A 76 4.79 1.37 0.13
CA TRP A 76 6.18 1.38 0.54
C TRP A 76 6.74 -0.03 0.59
N GLU A 77 7.96 -0.17 0.08
CA GLU A 77 8.75 -1.38 0.24
C GLU A 77 9.03 -1.59 1.73
N LEU A 78 9.03 -2.84 2.17
CA LEU A 78 9.12 -3.20 3.58
C LEU A 78 10.34 -2.58 4.29
N ARG A 79 11.53 -2.54 3.66
CA ARG A 79 12.71 -1.94 4.30
C ARG A 79 12.52 -0.44 4.52
N LYS A 80 11.89 0.26 3.58
CA LYS A 80 11.53 1.68 3.73
C LYS A 80 10.56 1.86 4.90
N ALA A 81 9.48 1.09 4.91
CA ALA A 81 8.46 1.18 5.95
C ALA A 81 9.05 0.92 7.36
N LEU A 82 9.94 -0.07 7.50
CA LEU A 82 10.63 -0.36 8.76
C LEU A 82 11.59 0.76 9.18
N LYS A 83 12.35 1.36 8.24
CA LYS A 83 13.19 2.55 8.51
C LYS A 83 12.35 3.74 8.97
N LEU A 84 11.18 3.96 8.35
CA LEU A 84 10.24 5.01 8.72
C LEU A 84 9.59 4.76 10.09
N LEU A 85 9.21 3.52 10.37
CA LEU A 85 8.71 3.12 11.69
C LEU A 85 9.75 3.37 12.78
N HIS A 86 11.00 2.94 12.54
CA HIS A 86 12.11 3.15 13.48
C HIS A 86 12.36 4.65 13.76
N SER A 87 12.20 5.50 12.74
CA SER A 87 12.31 6.97 12.88
C SER A 87 11.03 7.64 13.40
N SER A 88 10.05 6.86 13.87
CA SER A 88 8.78 7.34 14.40
C SER A 88 7.97 8.19 13.41
N ASN A 89 8.01 7.83 12.14
CA ASN A 89 7.22 8.49 11.11
C ASN A 89 5.71 8.26 11.33
N ALA A 90 4.95 9.36 11.44
CA ALA A 90 3.53 9.33 11.76
C ALA A 90 2.68 8.55 10.73
N ALA A 91 3.04 8.58 9.45
CA ALA A 91 2.25 7.94 8.40
C ALA A 91 2.26 6.41 8.54
N VAL A 92 3.39 5.80 8.94
CA VAL A 92 3.41 4.34 9.18
C VAL A 92 2.47 3.98 10.34
N PHE A 93 2.44 4.79 11.41
CA PHE A 93 1.50 4.56 12.51
C PHE A 93 0.05 4.74 12.09
N GLU A 94 -0.25 5.75 11.28
CA GLU A 94 -1.59 5.96 10.73
C GLU A 94 -2.05 4.73 9.94
N TRP A 95 -1.21 4.22 9.05
CA TRP A 95 -1.54 3.05 8.23
C TRP A 95 -1.83 1.83 9.12
N LEU A 96 -0.93 1.54 10.07
CA LEU A 96 -1.07 0.39 10.97
C LEU A 96 -2.27 0.50 11.93
N GLN A 97 -2.77 1.71 12.19
CA GLN A 97 -3.94 1.97 13.04
C GLN A 97 -5.25 2.08 12.24
N SER A 98 -5.19 1.93 10.91
CA SER A 98 -6.39 2.02 10.09
C SER A 98 -7.41 0.95 10.48
N PRO A 99 -8.70 1.33 10.67
CA PRO A 99 -9.76 0.39 11.01
C PRO A 99 -10.16 -0.51 9.82
N VAL A 100 -9.77 -0.15 8.59
CA VAL A 100 -10.15 -0.85 7.36
C VAL A 100 -8.91 -1.50 6.75
N VAL A 101 -8.76 -2.80 6.97
CA VAL A 101 -7.66 -3.60 6.41
C VAL A 101 -8.18 -4.42 5.23
N ALA A 102 -7.55 -4.26 4.08
CA ALA A 102 -7.80 -5.08 2.90
C ALA A 102 -6.88 -6.30 2.94
N THR A 103 -7.44 -7.48 3.26
CA THR A 103 -6.68 -8.73 3.19
C THR A 103 -6.41 -9.08 1.73
N VAL A 104 -5.14 -9.20 1.37
CA VAL A 104 -4.70 -9.80 0.11
C VAL A 104 -4.36 -11.26 0.42
N SER A 105 -5.13 -12.19 -0.14
CA SER A 105 -4.86 -13.62 0.00
C SER A 105 -3.58 -13.94 -0.76
N ALA A 106 -2.50 -14.19 -0.04
CA ALA A 106 -1.24 -14.60 -0.66
C ALA A 106 -1.43 -15.88 -1.49
N GLY A 107 -1.27 -15.77 -2.81
CA GLY A 107 -0.91 -16.92 -3.63
C GLY A 107 0.42 -17.46 -3.09
N ARG A 108 0.46 -18.75 -2.75
CA ARG A 108 1.68 -19.45 -2.38
C ARG A 108 2.58 -19.66 -3.59
#